data_AF-Q02Y91-F1
#
_entry.id   AF-Q02Y91-F1
#
_cell.length_a   1.000
_cell.length_b   1.000
_cell.length_c   1.000
_cell.angle_alpha   90.00
_cell.angle_beta   90.00
_cell.angle_gamma   90.00
#
_symmetry.space_group_name_H-M   'P 1'
#
loop_
_entity.id
_entity.type
_entity.pdbx_description
1 polymer ?
#
loop_
_entity_poly.entity_id
_entity_poly.type
_entity_poly.pdbx_seq_one_letter_code
_entity_poly.pdbx_strand_id
1 'polypeptide(L)'
;MKSQIVSQTKTSMLISGVVKITYDKKDDEAITKYALINLKNDLTNVLGEEAILATESKNSKIIVATIDTSLAKSQKNYELLREALNKKEQYIITVFEGQLQLIGNDRRGTIYAIYEFLSQIGVSPWHYWMDVPIKKQAELYLNEPFFLIDAPKVEMRGFFINDEWPAAGNWATKHFGHLMNEKGEKMNSFNHLYYEKLFDLLLRLKGNFIWPAMWDSAFYADDPENSKLAQKMGVIIGTSHHEPMGRNHQ
;
A
#
# COMPACT_ATOMS: atom_id res chain seq x y z
N MET A 1 -10.06 -4.64 20.80
CA MET A 1 -10.02 -3.24 20.32
C MET A 1 -8.66 -3.07 19.63
N LYS A 2 -8.59 -2.65 18.37
CA LYS A 2 -7.28 -2.39 17.73
C LYS A 2 -6.59 -1.25 18.50
N SER A 3 -5.29 -1.38 18.76
CA SER A 3 -4.51 -0.32 19.40
C SER A 3 -4.54 0.94 18.52
N GLN A 4 -4.88 2.09 19.11
CA GLN A 4 -4.96 3.37 18.40
C GLN A 4 -3.68 4.19 18.62
N ILE A 5 -3.00 4.54 17.53
CA ILE A 5 -1.77 5.33 17.57
C ILE A 5 -2.03 6.81 17.81
N VAL A 6 -3.13 7.34 17.26
CA VAL A 6 -3.50 8.74 17.41
C VAL A 6 -4.04 8.96 18.81
N SER A 7 -3.43 9.91 19.52
CA SER A 7 -3.84 10.31 20.87
C SER A 7 -5.02 11.28 20.82
N GLN A 8 -5.91 11.18 21.79
CA GLN A 8 -6.99 12.16 21.99
C GLN A 8 -6.52 13.40 22.75
N THR A 9 -5.32 13.34 23.33
CA THR A 9 -4.70 14.41 24.10
C THR A 9 -3.35 14.80 23.50
N LYS A 10 -2.84 15.98 23.81
CA LYS A 10 -1.51 16.39 23.35
C LYS A 10 -0.42 15.48 23.95
N THR A 11 0.51 15.06 23.11
CA THR A 11 1.68 14.25 23.49
C THR A 11 2.98 14.92 23.01
N SER A 12 4.12 14.40 23.46
CA SER A 12 5.45 14.81 22.98
C SER A 12 5.66 14.48 21.50
N MET A 13 4.99 13.44 20.99
CA MET A 13 5.07 13.03 19.60
C MET A 13 4.01 13.73 18.76
N LEU A 14 4.38 14.90 18.24
CA LEU A 14 3.58 15.68 17.30
C LEU A 14 4.12 15.54 15.87
N ILE A 15 3.21 15.28 14.92
CA ILE A 15 3.42 15.39 13.48
C ILE A 15 2.55 16.55 12.98
N SER A 16 3.19 17.61 12.49
CA SER A 16 2.55 18.80 11.91
C SER A 16 3.52 19.54 10.99
N GLY A 17 3.02 20.48 10.19
CA GLY A 17 3.82 21.24 9.23
C GLY A 17 4.41 20.36 8.13
N VAL A 18 5.57 20.75 7.60
CA VAL A 18 6.29 19.95 6.59
C VAL A 18 6.88 18.70 7.25
N VAL A 19 6.44 17.52 6.80
CA VAL A 19 6.84 16.25 7.40
C VAL A 19 7.85 15.53 6.53
N LYS A 20 9.01 15.23 7.12
CA LYS A 20 10.04 14.39 6.48
C LYS A 20 9.80 12.92 6.81
N ILE A 21 9.66 12.10 5.75
CA ILE A 21 9.56 10.65 5.82
C ILE A 21 10.88 10.07 5.32
N THR A 22 11.61 9.37 6.19
CA THR A 22 12.86 8.71 5.82
C THR A 22 12.61 7.28 5.38
N TYR A 23 13.22 6.88 4.28
CA TYR A 23 13.16 5.52 3.74
C TYR A 23 14.50 5.06 3.18
N ASP A 24 14.67 3.75 3.01
CA ASP A 24 15.84 3.20 2.32
C ASP A 24 15.55 3.13 0.81
N LYS A 25 16.38 3.81 0.01
CA LYS A 25 16.26 3.80 -1.46
C LYS A 25 16.49 2.43 -2.09
N LYS A 26 17.12 1.51 -1.35
CA LYS A 26 17.36 0.12 -1.78
C LYS A 26 16.26 -0.84 -1.31
N ASP A 27 15.24 -0.33 -0.61
CA ASP A 27 14.06 -1.13 -0.30
C ASP A 27 13.28 -1.49 -1.57
N ASP A 28 12.32 -2.40 -1.43
CA ASP A 28 11.57 -2.95 -2.56
C ASP A 28 10.86 -1.89 -3.40
N GLU A 29 10.77 -2.10 -4.72
CA GLU A 29 10.09 -1.15 -5.62
C GLU A 29 8.61 -0.96 -5.26
N ALA A 30 7.94 -2.01 -4.74
CA ALA A 30 6.56 -1.91 -4.27
C ALA A 30 6.39 -0.90 -3.14
N ILE A 31 7.43 -0.73 -2.32
CA ILE A 31 7.46 0.27 -1.26
C ILE A 31 7.87 1.62 -1.86
N THR A 32 9.02 1.66 -2.54
CA THR A 32 9.67 2.93 -2.92
C THR A 32 8.96 3.69 -4.02
N LYS A 33 8.32 3.00 -4.96
CA LYS A 33 7.63 3.62 -6.11
C LYS A 33 6.12 3.76 -5.92
N TYR A 34 5.51 3.00 -5.00
CA TYR A 34 4.05 2.99 -4.81
C TYR A 34 3.64 3.34 -3.38
N ALA A 35 3.89 2.48 -2.40
CA ALA A 35 3.33 2.69 -1.06
C ALA A 35 3.87 3.97 -0.37
N LEU A 36 5.13 4.35 -0.60
CA LEU A 36 5.67 5.62 -0.12
C LEU A 36 5.06 6.85 -0.80
N ILE A 37 4.74 6.75 -2.09
CA ILE A 37 4.05 7.82 -2.81
C ILE A 37 2.65 8.00 -2.24
N ASN A 38 1.95 6.90 -1.96
CA ASN A 38 0.67 6.93 -1.27
C ASN A 38 0.78 7.52 0.14
N LEU A 39 1.76 7.10 0.95
CA LEU A 39 2.01 7.68 2.26
C LEU A 39 2.23 9.20 2.18
N LYS A 40 3.09 9.64 1.26
CA LYS A 40 3.38 11.05 1.03
C LYS A 40 2.11 11.83 0.70
N ASN A 41 1.37 11.37 -0.31
CA ASN A 41 0.18 12.07 -0.81
C ASN A 41 -0.95 12.07 0.23
N ASP A 42 -1.20 10.93 0.86
CA ASP A 42 -2.27 10.80 1.85
C ASP A 42 -1.95 11.57 3.13
N LEU A 43 -0.71 11.56 3.59
CA LEU A 43 -0.30 12.36 4.75
C LEU A 43 -0.38 13.86 4.43
N THR A 44 0.03 14.28 3.23
CA THR A 44 -0.15 15.67 2.76
C THR A 44 -1.64 16.04 2.75
N ASN A 45 -2.49 15.12 2.27
CA ASN A 45 -3.92 15.31 2.28
C ASN A 45 -4.49 15.37 3.70
N VAL A 46 -3.99 14.61 4.67
CA VAL A 46 -4.44 14.70 6.06
C VAL A 46 -4.01 16.02 6.69
N LEU A 47 -2.72 16.37 6.60
CA LEU A 47 -2.15 17.52 7.30
C LEU A 47 -2.51 18.87 6.66
N GLY A 48 -2.76 18.89 5.35
CA GLY A 48 -2.86 20.13 4.58
C GLY A 48 -1.51 20.78 4.30
N GLU A 49 -0.41 20.16 4.70
CA GLU A 49 0.97 20.60 4.56
C GLU A 49 1.82 19.50 3.91
N GLU A 50 2.92 19.88 3.26
CA GLU A 50 3.70 18.96 2.44
C GLU A 50 4.37 17.83 3.25
N ALA A 51 4.19 16.58 2.83
CA ALA A 51 5.06 15.48 3.22
C ALA A 51 6.16 15.27 2.15
N ILE A 52 7.41 15.12 2.59
CA ILE A 52 8.58 14.94 1.71
C ILE A 52 9.26 13.60 1.99
N LEU A 53 9.63 12.90 0.92
CA LEU A 53 10.43 11.67 1.00
C LEU A 53 11.91 12.04 1.03
N ALA A 54 12.66 11.46 1.97
CA ALA A 54 14.09 11.71 2.10
C ALA A 54 14.86 10.43 2.43
N THR A 55 16.12 10.36 2.01
CA THR A 55 17.00 9.23 2.33
C THR A 55 17.85 9.48 3.57
N GLU A 56 17.96 10.73 4.03
CA GLU A 56 18.67 11.08 5.26
C GLU A 56 17.74 11.07 6.46
N SER A 57 18.14 10.41 7.54
CA SER A 57 17.36 10.25 8.77
C SER A 57 17.43 11.45 9.72
N LYS A 58 18.35 12.40 9.50
CA LYS A 58 18.51 13.57 10.39
C LYS A 58 17.19 14.35 10.49
N ASN A 59 16.72 14.52 11.71
CA ASN A 59 15.46 15.19 12.10
C ASN A 59 14.18 14.56 11.51
N SER A 60 14.20 13.28 11.12
CA SER A 60 13.02 12.62 10.57
C SER A 60 12.04 12.18 11.67
N LYS A 61 10.77 12.51 11.48
CA LYS A 61 9.68 12.12 12.40
C LYS A 61 9.09 10.76 12.04
N ILE A 62 9.25 10.32 10.79
CA ILE A 62 8.69 9.07 10.30
C ILE A 62 9.78 8.28 9.58
N ILE A 63 9.97 7.02 9.96
CA ILE A 63 10.82 6.07 9.26
C ILE A 63 9.95 4.97 8.67
N VAL A 64 10.24 4.60 7.43
CA VAL A 64 9.65 3.46 6.74
C VAL A 64 10.76 2.56 6.22
N ALA A 65 10.73 1.28 6.59
CA ALA A 65 11.77 0.35 6.17
C ALA A 65 11.34 -1.11 6.28
N THR A 66 11.80 -1.95 5.37
CA THR A 66 11.86 -3.41 5.58
C THR A 66 13.01 -3.73 6.54
N ILE A 67 12.83 -4.73 7.42
CA ILE A 67 13.73 -5.02 8.55
C ILE A 67 15.19 -5.26 8.13
N ASP A 68 15.42 -5.82 6.94
CA ASP A 68 16.77 -6.13 6.46
C ASP A 68 17.53 -4.95 5.84
N THR A 69 16.87 -3.80 5.67
CA THR A 69 17.47 -2.60 5.09
C THR A 69 18.50 -1.95 6.02
N SER A 70 19.40 -1.14 5.47
CA SER A 70 20.39 -0.42 6.27
C SER A 70 19.73 0.59 7.20
N LEU A 71 18.62 1.20 6.77
CA LEU A 71 17.84 2.13 7.59
C LEU A 71 17.29 1.45 8.84
N ALA A 72 16.64 0.29 8.71
CA ALA A 72 16.13 -0.47 9.86
C ALA A 72 17.28 -0.87 10.83
N LYS A 73 18.38 -1.39 10.28
CA LYS A 73 19.59 -1.78 11.05
C LYS A 73 20.25 -0.64 11.81
N SER A 74 20.06 0.61 11.38
CA SER A 74 20.61 1.79 12.05
C SER A 74 19.78 2.30 13.23
N GLN A 75 18.58 1.76 13.45
CA GLN A 75 17.71 2.19 14.54
C GLN A 75 18.22 1.68 15.89
N LYS A 76 18.13 2.51 16.93
CA LYS A 76 18.60 2.14 18.28
C LYS A 76 17.87 0.93 18.86
N ASN A 77 16.60 0.75 18.51
CA ASN A 77 15.75 -0.37 18.92
C ASN A 77 15.73 -1.52 17.89
N TYR A 78 16.73 -1.61 17.00
CA TYR A 78 16.74 -2.61 15.92
C TYR A 78 16.59 -4.05 16.42
N GLU A 79 17.29 -4.46 17.48
CA GLU A 79 17.19 -5.85 17.97
C GLU A 79 15.76 -6.18 18.44
N LEU A 80 15.06 -5.24 19.10
CA LEU A 80 13.65 -5.42 19.47
C LEU A 80 12.76 -5.56 18.23
N LEU A 81 12.98 -4.72 17.20
CA LEU A 81 12.22 -4.78 15.95
C LEU A 81 12.43 -6.12 15.24
N ARG A 82 13.69 -6.58 15.18
CA ARG A 82 14.10 -7.82 14.52
C ARG A 82 13.54 -9.05 15.23
N GLU A 83 13.60 -9.11 16.55
CA GLU A 83 13.06 -10.24 17.33
C GLU A 83 11.53 -10.37 17.18
N ALA A 84 10.84 -9.25 17.04
CA ALA A 84 9.39 -9.20 16.92
C ALA A 84 8.86 -9.56 15.51
N LEU A 85 9.69 -9.42 14.46
CA LEU A 85 9.35 -9.73 13.08
C LEU A 85 9.85 -11.12 12.67
N ASN A 86 8.98 -12.12 12.75
CA ASN A 86 9.30 -13.52 12.47
C ASN A 86 8.29 -14.24 11.55
N LYS A 87 7.30 -13.54 11.01
CA LYS A 87 6.28 -14.09 10.11
C LYS A 87 6.23 -13.33 8.79
N LYS A 88 5.87 -14.07 7.72
CA LYS A 88 5.56 -13.50 6.41
C LYS A 88 4.49 -12.41 6.55
N GLU A 89 4.72 -11.29 5.88
CA GLU A 89 3.84 -10.11 5.83
C GLU A 89 3.54 -9.48 7.20
N GLN A 90 4.33 -9.82 8.22
CA GLN A 90 4.25 -9.19 9.54
C GLN A 90 4.85 -7.79 9.50
N TYR A 91 4.32 -6.91 10.34
CA TYR A 91 4.82 -5.56 10.47
C TYR A 91 4.67 -5.02 11.88
N ILE A 92 5.41 -3.94 12.15
CA ILE A 92 5.42 -3.18 13.39
C ILE A 92 5.15 -1.71 13.09
N ILE A 93 4.28 -1.12 13.91
CA ILE A 93 4.13 0.33 14.02
C ILE A 93 4.50 0.70 15.45
N THR A 94 5.52 1.52 15.63
CA THR A 94 5.99 1.95 16.96
C THR A 94 6.34 3.42 16.99
N VAL A 95 6.17 4.03 18.17
CA VAL A 95 6.75 5.35 18.47
C VAL A 95 7.87 5.14 19.47
N PHE A 96 9.10 5.47 19.07
CA PHE A 96 10.30 5.27 19.89
C PHE A 96 11.15 6.54 19.85
N GLU A 97 11.42 7.12 21.03
CA GLU A 97 12.20 8.36 21.21
C GLU A 97 11.73 9.52 20.31
N GLY A 98 10.41 9.74 20.22
CA GLY A 98 9.83 10.83 19.43
C GLY A 98 9.91 10.63 17.92
N GLN A 99 9.99 9.37 17.46
CA GLN A 99 9.97 8.98 16.05
C GLN A 99 8.99 7.84 15.80
N LEU A 100 8.14 8.01 14.78
CA LEU A 100 7.28 6.96 14.26
C LEU A 100 8.08 6.04 13.35
N GLN A 101 8.02 4.74 13.60
CA GLN A 101 8.69 3.72 12.78
C GLN A 101 7.63 2.76 12.23
N LEU A 102 7.59 2.63 10.90
CA LEU A 102 6.73 1.73 10.13
C LEU A 102 7.63 0.66 9.51
N ILE A 103 7.73 -0.51 10.16
CA ILE A 103 8.74 -1.52 9.84
C ILE A 103 8.07 -2.83 9.44
N GLY A 104 8.42 -3.38 8.28
CA GLY A 104 7.92 -4.67 7.81
C GLY A 104 8.95 -5.78 7.86
N ASN A 105 8.49 -7.03 8.03
CA ASN A 105 9.35 -8.21 7.87
C ASN A 105 9.77 -8.43 6.42
N ASP A 106 8.90 -8.07 5.48
CA ASP A 106 9.12 -8.16 4.05
C ASP A 106 8.41 -7.01 3.33
N ARG A 107 8.50 -6.99 1.98
CA ARG A 107 7.92 -5.91 1.17
C ARG A 107 6.46 -5.62 1.51
N ARG A 108 5.63 -6.65 1.71
CA ARG A 108 4.18 -6.48 1.92
C ARG A 108 3.89 -6.15 3.38
N GLY A 109 4.68 -6.67 4.33
CA GLY A 109 4.66 -6.19 5.71
C GLY A 109 4.87 -4.67 5.78
N THR A 110 5.88 -4.15 5.10
CA THR A 110 6.17 -2.69 5.11
C THR A 110 5.02 -1.89 4.49
N ILE A 111 4.45 -2.38 3.38
CA ILE A 111 3.25 -1.80 2.75
C ILE A 111 2.06 -1.78 3.73
N TYR A 112 1.84 -2.85 4.48
CA TYR A 112 0.73 -2.91 5.45
C TYR A 112 0.95 -2.02 6.67
N ALA A 113 2.20 -1.80 7.10
CA ALA A 113 2.50 -0.80 8.13
C ALA A 113 2.09 0.61 7.69
N ILE A 114 2.40 0.97 6.44
CA ILE A 114 2.01 2.24 5.83
C ILE A 114 0.48 2.37 5.82
N TYR A 115 -0.23 1.39 5.26
CA TYR A 115 -1.68 1.51 5.11
C TYR A 115 -2.45 1.39 6.43
N GLU A 116 -1.95 0.63 7.41
CA GLU A 116 -2.53 0.64 8.76
C GLU A 116 -2.34 2.00 9.42
N PHE A 117 -1.17 2.64 9.31
CA PHE A 117 -0.96 4.00 9.82
C PHE A 117 -1.91 5.01 9.16
N LEU A 118 -1.99 4.99 7.82
CA LEU A 118 -2.90 5.86 7.05
C LEU A 118 -4.37 5.66 7.47
N SER A 119 -4.79 4.41 7.68
CA SER A 119 -6.12 4.11 8.19
C SER A 119 -6.36 4.69 9.58
N GLN A 120 -5.37 4.64 10.47
CA GLN A 120 -5.51 5.18 11.83
C GLN A 120 -5.56 6.71 11.89
N ILE A 121 -4.99 7.40 10.90
CA ILE A 121 -5.11 8.87 10.78
C ILE A 121 -6.32 9.33 9.95
N GLY A 122 -7.20 8.40 9.54
CA GLY A 122 -8.48 8.71 8.92
C GLY A 122 -8.54 8.63 7.40
N VAL A 123 -7.58 7.93 6.77
CA VAL A 123 -7.62 7.65 5.33
C VAL A 123 -8.28 6.29 5.10
N SER A 124 -9.50 6.31 4.58
CA SER A 124 -10.24 5.07 4.26
C SER A 124 -9.57 4.31 3.10
N PRO A 125 -9.47 2.97 3.16
CA PRO A 125 -9.15 2.16 1.99
C PRO A 125 -10.02 2.46 0.77
N TRP A 126 -11.24 2.95 1.01
CA TRP A 126 -12.25 3.25 0.00
C TRP A 126 -12.28 4.70 -0.48
N HIS A 127 -11.30 5.53 -0.10
CA HIS A 127 -11.27 6.95 -0.46
C HIS A 127 -11.37 7.20 -1.97
N TYR A 128 -10.76 6.34 -2.80
CA TYR A 128 -10.85 6.42 -4.25
C TYR A 128 -12.12 5.76 -4.81
N TRP A 129 -12.46 4.55 -4.35
CA TRP A 129 -13.52 3.73 -4.95
C TRP A 129 -14.94 4.12 -4.52
N MET A 130 -15.09 4.84 -3.40
CA MET A 130 -16.38 5.28 -2.87
C MET A 130 -16.36 6.75 -2.41
N ASP A 131 -15.43 7.54 -2.93
CA ASP A 131 -15.30 8.98 -2.64
C ASP A 131 -15.29 9.33 -1.14
N VAL A 132 -14.77 8.42 -0.29
CA VAL A 132 -14.76 8.63 1.16
C VAL A 132 -13.79 9.78 1.48
N PRO A 133 -14.28 10.90 2.09
CA PRO A 133 -13.43 12.07 2.29
C PRO A 133 -12.33 11.80 3.31
N ILE A 134 -11.14 12.32 3.03
CA ILE A 134 -10.00 12.28 3.97
C ILE A 134 -10.22 13.33 5.05
N LYS A 135 -10.19 12.90 6.32
CA LYS A 135 -10.31 13.80 7.47
C LYS A 135 -9.05 14.65 7.61
N LYS A 136 -9.20 15.97 7.42
CA LYS A 136 -8.13 16.95 7.62
C LYS A 136 -7.79 17.09 9.10
N GLN A 137 -6.50 17.10 9.44
CA GLN A 137 -5.95 17.25 10.79
C GLN A 137 -4.60 17.98 10.72
N ALA A 138 -4.54 19.27 11.07
CA ALA A 138 -3.29 20.04 11.00
C ALA A 138 -2.21 19.55 11.99
N GLU A 139 -2.63 18.89 13.07
CA GLU A 139 -1.76 18.34 14.11
C GLU A 139 -2.17 16.89 14.39
N LEU A 140 -1.21 15.97 14.34
CA LEU A 140 -1.37 14.58 14.73
C LEU A 140 -0.50 14.31 15.96
N TYR A 141 -1.15 14.09 17.11
CA TYR A 141 -0.47 13.65 18.34
C TYR A 141 -0.48 12.13 18.39
N LEU A 142 0.67 11.50 18.55
CA LEU A 142 0.80 10.05 18.65
C LEU A 142 1.05 9.62 20.10
N ASN A 143 0.48 8.49 20.49
CA ASN A 143 0.78 7.87 21.79
C ASN A 143 2.25 7.44 21.85
N GLU A 144 2.88 7.67 22.99
CA GLU A 144 4.26 7.25 23.28
C GLU A 144 4.36 6.82 24.76
N PRO A 145 4.79 5.57 25.07
CA PRO A 145 5.17 4.53 24.12
C PRO A 145 3.95 4.00 23.34
N PHE A 146 4.17 3.61 22.09
CA PHE A 146 3.18 2.91 21.28
C PHE A 146 3.83 1.76 20.54
N PHE A 147 3.14 0.63 20.49
CA PHE A 147 3.62 -0.56 19.81
C PHE A 147 2.43 -1.37 19.29
N LEU A 148 2.45 -1.67 18.00
CA LEU A 148 1.47 -2.53 17.32
C LEU A 148 2.24 -3.50 16.44
N ILE A 149 2.01 -4.79 16.64
CA ILE A 149 2.48 -5.87 15.76
C ILE A 149 1.26 -6.56 15.19
N ASP A 150 1.24 -6.77 13.88
CA ASP A 150 0.19 -7.56 13.23
C ASP A 150 0.77 -8.43 12.11
N ALA A 151 0.10 -9.54 11.83
CA ALA A 151 0.45 -10.50 10.78
C ALA A 151 -0.80 -11.20 10.26
N PRO A 152 -0.89 -11.51 8.95
CA PRO A 152 -2.03 -12.24 8.42
C PRO A 152 -2.10 -13.65 8.98
N LYS A 153 -3.33 -14.16 9.14
CA LYS A 153 -3.60 -15.56 9.51
C LYS A 153 -3.77 -16.48 8.30
N VAL A 154 -4.19 -15.90 7.17
CA VAL A 154 -4.38 -16.59 5.89
C VAL A 154 -3.34 -16.06 4.92
N GLU A 155 -2.60 -16.96 4.27
CA GLU A 155 -1.47 -16.59 3.42
C GLU A 155 -1.89 -15.83 2.15
N MET A 156 -2.94 -16.29 1.48
CA MET A 156 -3.43 -15.72 0.21
C MET A 156 -4.81 -15.11 0.45
N ARG A 157 -4.94 -13.79 0.26
CA ARG A 157 -6.14 -13.04 0.63
C ARG A 157 -6.52 -12.09 -0.50
N GLY A 158 -7.74 -12.20 -0.99
CA GLY A 158 -8.11 -11.56 -2.23
C GLY A 158 -9.57 -11.65 -2.58
N PHE A 159 -9.87 -11.20 -3.79
CA PHE A 159 -11.17 -11.31 -4.44
C PHE A 159 -10.98 -11.67 -5.91
N PHE A 160 -12.08 -12.03 -6.57
CA PHE A 160 -12.14 -12.31 -8.00
C PHE A 160 -13.06 -11.27 -8.64
N ILE A 161 -12.60 -10.60 -9.69
CA ILE A 161 -13.45 -9.78 -10.54
C ILE A 161 -14.13 -10.70 -11.55
N ASN A 162 -15.43 -10.96 -11.34
CA ASN A 162 -16.24 -11.85 -12.16
C ASN A 162 -17.64 -11.26 -12.35
N ASP A 163 -18.38 -11.80 -13.31
CA ASP A 163 -19.68 -11.30 -13.73
C ASP A 163 -19.59 -9.79 -14.07
N GLU A 164 -18.45 -9.40 -14.67
CA GLU A 164 -18.04 -8.01 -14.81
C GLU A 164 -18.89 -7.23 -15.83
N TRP A 165 -19.61 -7.93 -16.70
CA TRP A 165 -20.50 -7.32 -17.68
C TRP A 165 -21.98 -7.40 -17.25
N PRO A 166 -22.75 -6.30 -17.39
CA PRO A 166 -22.40 -5.06 -18.07
C PRO A 166 -21.77 -3.96 -17.16
N ALA A 167 -21.76 -4.14 -15.84
CA ALA A 167 -21.48 -3.04 -14.92
C ALA A 167 -20.01 -2.59 -14.89
N ALA A 168 -19.12 -3.45 -14.40
CA ALA A 168 -17.71 -3.14 -14.24
C ALA A 168 -17.01 -2.93 -15.60
N GLY A 169 -17.40 -3.70 -16.62
CA GLY A 169 -16.90 -3.54 -17.99
C GLY A 169 -17.18 -2.16 -18.57
N ASN A 170 -18.44 -1.69 -18.57
CA ASN A 170 -18.79 -0.36 -19.07
C ASN A 170 -18.10 0.76 -18.28
N TRP A 171 -18.01 0.59 -16.96
CA TRP A 171 -17.30 1.54 -16.10
C TRP A 171 -15.80 1.59 -16.46
N ALA A 172 -15.14 0.44 -16.58
CA ALA A 172 -13.73 0.37 -16.96
C ALA A 172 -13.51 1.01 -18.33
N THR A 173 -14.39 0.78 -19.32
CA THR A 173 -14.29 1.41 -20.64
C THR A 173 -14.39 2.92 -20.57
N LYS A 174 -15.32 3.46 -19.78
CA LYS A 174 -15.47 4.90 -19.62
C LYS A 174 -14.24 5.56 -18.98
N HIS A 175 -13.62 4.90 -18.01
CA HIS A 175 -12.57 5.50 -17.18
C HIS A 175 -11.14 5.17 -17.64
N PHE A 176 -10.93 4.02 -18.28
CA PHE A 176 -9.61 3.50 -18.64
C PHE A 176 -9.49 3.03 -20.10
N GLY A 177 -10.56 3.02 -20.89
CA GLY A 177 -10.58 2.56 -22.29
C GLY A 177 -9.93 3.51 -23.30
N HIS A 178 -9.04 4.41 -22.87
CA HIS A 178 -8.41 5.43 -23.70
C HIS A 178 -6.99 5.03 -24.20
N LEU A 179 -6.44 3.92 -23.70
CA LEU A 179 -5.12 3.45 -24.12
C LEU A 179 -5.16 2.84 -25.52
N MET A 180 -4.08 3.10 -26.27
CA MET A 180 -3.82 2.54 -27.60
C MET A 180 -2.52 1.74 -27.56
N ASN A 181 -2.47 0.61 -28.27
CA ASN A 181 -1.24 -0.16 -28.43
C ASN A 181 -0.31 0.45 -29.49
N GLU A 182 0.86 -0.15 -29.68
CA GLU A 182 1.89 0.33 -30.65
C GLU A 182 1.39 0.37 -32.11
N LYS A 183 0.30 -0.34 -32.42
CA LYS A 183 -0.34 -0.37 -33.74
C LYS A 183 -1.47 0.66 -33.88
N GLY A 184 -1.75 1.44 -32.83
CA GLY A 184 -2.84 2.41 -32.80
C GLY A 184 -4.23 1.80 -32.53
N GLU A 185 -4.29 0.55 -32.03
CA GLU A 185 -5.54 -0.13 -31.72
C GLU A 185 -5.91 0.09 -30.24
N LYS A 186 -7.21 0.22 -29.94
CA LYS A 186 -7.67 0.36 -28.55
C LYS A 186 -7.32 -0.88 -27.75
N MET A 187 -6.72 -0.68 -26.58
CA MET A 187 -6.46 -1.75 -25.62
C MET A 187 -7.73 -2.11 -24.85
N ASN A 188 -7.77 -3.31 -24.26
CA ASN A 188 -8.84 -3.69 -23.34
C ASN A 188 -8.90 -2.66 -22.18
N SER A 189 -10.11 -2.45 -21.65
CA SER A 189 -10.33 -1.49 -20.57
C SER A 189 -9.86 -2.00 -19.21
N PHE A 190 -9.74 -3.32 -19.04
CA PHE A 190 -9.06 -3.96 -17.92
C PHE A 190 -7.52 -3.94 -18.14
N ASN A 191 -6.96 -2.74 -18.31
CA ASN A 191 -5.53 -2.50 -18.50
C ASN A 191 -4.83 -2.09 -17.20
N HIS A 192 -3.52 -1.80 -17.27
CA HIS A 192 -2.71 -1.58 -16.07
C HIS A 192 -3.18 -0.36 -15.25
N LEU A 193 -3.82 0.63 -15.87
CA LEU A 193 -4.37 1.79 -15.15
C LEU A 193 -5.58 1.40 -14.28
N TYR A 194 -6.44 0.52 -14.79
CA TYR A 194 -7.55 -0.04 -14.01
C TYR A 194 -7.02 -0.89 -12.86
N TYR A 195 -6.07 -1.79 -13.16
CA TYR A 195 -5.51 -2.69 -12.17
C TYR A 195 -4.67 -1.98 -11.12
N GLU A 196 -4.00 -0.86 -11.43
CA GLU A 196 -3.32 -0.04 -10.42
C GLU A 196 -4.28 0.41 -9.30
N LYS A 197 -5.47 0.89 -9.68
CA LYS A 197 -6.51 1.30 -8.71
C LYS A 197 -7.04 0.14 -7.89
N LEU A 198 -7.14 -1.03 -8.50
CA LEU A 198 -7.62 -2.23 -7.82
C LEU A 198 -6.57 -2.82 -6.88
N PHE A 199 -5.30 -2.81 -7.28
CA PHE A 199 -4.16 -3.23 -6.46
C PHE A 199 -3.95 -2.31 -5.27
N ASP A 200 -4.11 -1.00 -5.44
CA ASP A 200 -4.10 -0.03 -4.34
C ASP A 200 -5.17 -0.37 -3.28
N LEU A 201 -6.42 -0.60 -3.71
CA LEU A 201 -7.50 -1.02 -2.82
C LEU A 201 -7.18 -2.33 -2.11
N LEU A 202 -6.74 -3.35 -2.87
CA LEU A 202 -6.39 -4.66 -2.35
C LEU A 202 -5.34 -4.55 -1.23
N LEU A 203 -4.26 -3.81 -1.47
CA LEU A 203 -3.17 -3.65 -0.50
C LEU A 203 -3.62 -2.81 0.72
N ARG A 204 -4.45 -1.77 0.53
CA ARG A 204 -5.04 -1.00 1.64
C ARG A 204 -5.97 -1.85 2.52
N LEU A 205 -6.65 -2.84 1.94
CA LEU A 205 -7.42 -3.86 2.64
C LEU A 205 -6.56 -5.00 3.20
N LYS A 206 -5.23 -4.92 3.09
CA LYS A 206 -4.25 -5.95 3.48
C LYS A 206 -4.41 -7.30 2.75
N GLY A 207 -4.98 -7.27 1.56
CA GLY A 207 -4.96 -8.37 0.61
C GLY A 207 -3.64 -8.43 -0.17
N ASN A 208 -3.38 -9.55 -0.84
CA ASN A 208 -2.19 -9.79 -1.63
C ASN A 208 -2.43 -10.65 -2.88
N PHE A 209 -3.65 -11.11 -3.11
CA PHE A 209 -4.00 -12.03 -4.18
C PHE A 209 -5.23 -11.55 -4.94
N ILE A 210 -5.28 -11.79 -6.25
CA ILE A 210 -6.46 -11.48 -7.07
C ILE A 210 -6.57 -12.45 -8.25
N TRP A 211 -7.81 -12.77 -8.61
CA TRP A 211 -8.14 -13.28 -9.93
C TRP A 211 -8.69 -12.11 -10.78
N PRO A 212 -8.08 -11.82 -11.94
CA PRO A 212 -8.48 -10.72 -12.81
C PRO A 212 -9.81 -11.01 -13.51
N ALA A 213 -10.40 -9.98 -14.14
CA ALA A 213 -11.54 -10.15 -15.05
C ALA A 213 -11.16 -11.12 -16.19
N MET A 214 -12.14 -11.91 -16.67
CA MET A 214 -11.87 -13.01 -17.59
C MET A 214 -12.99 -13.40 -18.57
N TRP A 215 -14.19 -12.79 -18.51
CA TRP A 215 -15.27 -13.10 -19.47
C TRP A 215 -14.90 -12.69 -20.89
N ASP A 216 -14.58 -11.42 -21.08
CA ASP A 216 -14.14 -10.85 -22.37
C ASP A 216 -12.81 -10.09 -22.21
N SER A 217 -11.92 -10.69 -21.41
CA SER A 217 -10.61 -10.14 -21.13
C SER A 217 -9.58 -11.24 -20.84
N ALA A 218 -8.33 -10.89 -21.04
CA ALA A 218 -7.18 -11.76 -20.96
C ALA A 218 -6.04 -11.00 -20.26
N PHE A 219 -5.99 -11.04 -18.93
CA PHE A 219 -5.06 -10.22 -18.13
C PHE A 219 -3.63 -10.13 -18.65
N TYR A 220 -3.05 -11.26 -19.06
CA TYR A 220 -1.67 -11.34 -19.57
C TYR A 220 -1.50 -10.90 -21.02
N ALA A 221 -2.57 -10.92 -21.84
CA ALA A 221 -2.52 -10.66 -23.27
C ALA A 221 -3.04 -9.26 -23.64
N ASP A 222 -4.04 -8.75 -22.92
CA ASP A 222 -4.69 -7.47 -23.16
C ASP A 222 -3.74 -6.28 -22.97
N ASP A 223 -2.84 -6.39 -21.99
CA ASP A 223 -1.86 -5.38 -21.67
C ASP A 223 -0.61 -6.04 -21.05
N PRO A 224 0.56 -5.98 -21.71
CA PRO A 224 1.80 -6.56 -21.17
C PRO A 224 2.27 -5.91 -19.86
N GLU A 225 1.78 -4.70 -19.53
CA GLU A 225 2.10 -4.04 -18.27
C GLU A 225 1.27 -4.53 -17.08
N ASN A 226 0.13 -5.22 -17.30
CA ASN A 226 -0.71 -5.75 -16.22
C ASN A 226 0.09 -6.62 -15.23
N SER A 227 0.78 -7.64 -15.75
CA SER A 227 1.57 -8.57 -14.95
C SER A 227 2.81 -7.92 -14.33
N LYS A 228 3.46 -7.01 -15.06
CA LYS A 228 4.62 -6.27 -14.56
C LYS A 228 4.22 -5.35 -13.42
N LEU A 229 3.09 -4.67 -13.54
CA LEU A 229 2.54 -3.81 -12.51
C LEU A 229 2.18 -4.61 -11.26
N ALA A 230 1.54 -5.77 -11.40
CA ALA A 230 1.22 -6.64 -10.27
C ALA A 230 2.49 -7.01 -9.48
N GLN A 231 3.56 -7.43 -10.17
CA GLN A 231 4.85 -7.72 -9.54
C GLN A 231 5.47 -6.48 -8.89
N LYS A 232 5.44 -5.32 -9.57
CA LYS A 232 5.96 -4.04 -9.08
C LYS A 232 5.22 -3.54 -7.84
N MET A 233 3.92 -3.80 -7.71
CA MET A 233 3.11 -3.45 -6.53
C MET A 233 3.09 -4.56 -5.46
N GLY A 234 3.66 -5.73 -5.75
CA GLY A 234 3.71 -6.85 -4.82
C GLY A 234 2.41 -7.67 -4.73
N VAL A 235 1.55 -7.60 -5.74
CA VAL A 235 0.29 -8.35 -5.84
C VAL A 235 0.51 -9.68 -6.57
N ILE A 236 -0.03 -10.76 -6.02
CA ILE A 236 0.02 -12.09 -6.60
C ILE A 236 -1.21 -12.29 -7.48
N ILE A 237 -0.99 -12.73 -8.71
CA ILE A 237 -2.05 -13.01 -9.68
C ILE A 237 -2.28 -14.51 -9.74
N GLY A 238 -3.53 -14.92 -9.62
CA GLY A 238 -3.97 -16.27 -9.97
C GLY A 238 -4.97 -16.25 -11.11
N THR A 239 -5.45 -17.43 -11.48
CA THR A 239 -6.51 -17.63 -12.46
C THR A 239 -7.62 -18.46 -11.83
N SER A 240 -8.83 -18.39 -12.39
CA SER A 240 -9.93 -19.20 -11.89
C SER A 240 -9.67 -20.70 -12.10
N HIS A 241 -10.45 -21.53 -11.43
CA HIS A 241 -10.23 -22.98 -11.37
C HIS A 241 -10.26 -23.70 -12.74
N HIS A 242 -10.81 -23.09 -13.78
CA HIS A 242 -10.88 -23.66 -15.14
C HIS A 242 -9.93 -22.97 -16.14
N GLU A 243 -8.98 -22.16 -15.63
CA GLU A 243 -7.99 -21.40 -16.40
C GLU A 243 -6.57 -21.86 -16.03
N PRO A 244 -6.16 -23.10 -16.38
CA PRO A 244 -4.91 -23.67 -15.93
C PRO A 244 -3.69 -22.96 -16.51
N MET A 245 -2.57 -23.00 -15.79
CA MET A 245 -1.24 -22.58 -16.28
C MET A 245 -1.14 -21.11 -16.73
N GLY A 246 -1.92 -20.22 -16.11
CA GLY A 246 -1.91 -18.78 -16.44
C GLY A 246 -2.51 -18.48 -17.82
N ARG A 247 -3.31 -19.40 -18.37
CA ARG A 247 -4.06 -19.21 -19.61
C ARG A 247 -5.49 -18.87 -19.26
N ASN A 248 -5.92 -17.68 -19.68
CA ASN A 248 -7.31 -17.27 -19.55
C ASN A 248 -8.22 -18.14 -20.43
N HIS A 249 -9.51 -18.08 -20.18
CA HIS A 249 -10.51 -18.98 -20.78
C HIS A 249 -10.59 -18.95 -22.33
N GLN A 250 -10.16 -17.86 -22.97
CA GLN A 250 -10.30 -17.64 -24.42
C GLN A 250 -9.24 -18.37 -25.26
#